data_AF-A0A6J6L453-F1
#
_entry.id   AF-A0A6J6L453-F1
#
_cell.length_a   1.000
_cell.length_b   1.000
_cell.length_c   1.000
_cell.angle_alpha   90.00
_cell.angle_beta   90.00
_cell.angle_gamma   90.00
#
_symmetry.space_group_name_H-M   'P 1'
#
loop_
_entity.id
_entity.type
_entity.pdbx_description
1 polymer ?
#
loop_
_entity_poly.entity_id
_entity_poly.type
_entity_poly.pdbx_seq_one_letter_code
_entity_poly.pdbx_strand_id
1 'polypeptide(L)'
;MFPLSSTTDSTTEVPRDEVRETEIARISAALGDAVVDSLVKPHDDMWIRVTADSWLRTAETLKSLGYNYFCFVSAIDWMPSPFGKGEDDPTEPAPERDMSIKQGYTGGATRFQVLARLTQPHTSLGINIKADVDDATMSIQSWTSVFAGANWHERETWEMFGIVFAGHPDLRKMYLPTDFEGYPLRKDFPLLARIVKPWPGIVDVEPMPGDDEQEEGGAS
;
A
#
# COMPACT_ATOMS: atom_id res chain seq x y z
N MET A 1 -11.67 -17.56 -39.59
CA MET A 1 -10.63 -16.56 -39.21
C MET A 1 -11.33 -15.21 -39.15
N PHE A 2 -11.76 -14.80 -37.96
CA PHE A 2 -12.47 -13.52 -37.76
C PHE A 2 -11.44 -12.42 -37.50
N PRO A 3 -11.52 -11.26 -38.16
CA PRO A 3 -10.55 -10.18 -37.95
C PRO A 3 -10.82 -9.47 -36.61
N LEU A 4 -9.81 -9.47 -35.74
CA LEU A 4 -9.75 -8.68 -34.51
C LEU A 4 -9.16 -7.30 -34.84
N SER A 5 -9.99 -6.34 -35.28
CA SER A 5 -9.77 -4.92 -34.98
C SER A 5 -10.92 -4.09 -35.54
N SER A 6 -11.84 -3.71 -34.66
CA SER A 6 -12.68 -2.52 -34.84
C SER A 6 -12.52 -1.67 -33.60
N THR A 7 -11.60 -0.71 -33.65
CA THR A 7 -11.46 0.33 -32.63
C THR A 7 -12.70 1.21 -32.67
N THR A 8 -13.71 0.82 -31.90
CA THR A 8 -14.81 1.70 -31.55
C THR A 8 -14.42 2.29 -30.20
N ASP A 9 -14.06 3.56 -30.19
CA ASP A 9 -13.91 4.35 -28.97
C ASP A 9 -15.31 4.52 -28.35
N SER A 10 -15.79 3.45 -27.72
CA SER A 10 -16.98 3.51 -26.90
C SER A 10 -16.55 4.07 -25.56
N THR A 11 -16.84 5.34 -25.30
CA THR A 11 -16.90 5.89 -23.95
C THR A 11 -17.75 4.95 -23.12
N THR A 12 -17.12 4.09 -22.34
CA THR A 12 -17.80 3.10 -21.52
C THR A 12 -18.47 3.89 -20.42
N GLU A 13 -19.78 4.03 -20.51
CA GLU A 13 -20.59 4.71 -19.49
C GLU A 13 -20.30 4.02 -18.15
N VAL A 14 -19.77 4.78 -17.19
CA VAL A 14 -19.41 4.26 -15.87
C VAL A 14 -20.69 3.67 -15.27
N PRO A 15 -20.72 2.37 -14.89
CA PRO A 15 -21.90 1.77 -14.29
C PRO A 15 -22.30 2.58 -13.07
N ARG A 16 -23.52 3.12 -13.04
CA ARG A 16 -23.99 3.88 -11.87
C ARG A 16 -24.36 2.93 -10.75
N ASP A 17 -23.97 3.27 -9.53
CA ASP A 17 -24.27 2.50 -8.33
C ASP A 17 -24.98 3.40 -7.32
N GLU A 18 -26.29 3.56 -7.53
CA GLU A 18 -27.12 4.52 -6.78
C GLU A 18 -27.04 4.30 -5.27
N VAL A 19 -26.86 3.06 -4.81
CA VAL A 19 -26.73 2.72 -3.39
C VAL A 19 -25.44 3.31 -2.83
N ARG A 20 -24.30 3.05 -3.48
CA ARG A 20 -22.99 3.56 -3.03
C ARG A 20 -22.87 5.07 -3.21
N GLU A 21 -23.45 5.62 -4.27
CA GLU A 21 -23.51 7.07 -4.50
C GLU A 21 -24.31 7.79 -3.40
N THR A 22 -25.47 7.23 -3.02
CA THR A 22 -26.29 7.76 -1.91
C THR A 22 -25.55 7.68 -0.58
N GLU A 23 -24.87 6.57 -0.32
CA GLU A 23 -24.14 6.39 0.94
C GLU A 23 -22.88 7.27 1.01
N ILE A 24 -22.13 7.45 -0.08
CA ILE A 24 -21.05 8.46 -0.13
C ILE A 24 -21.62 9.86 0.14
N ALA A 25 -22.74 10.23 -0.50
CA ALA A 25 -23.34 11.55 -0.28
C ALA A 25 -23.74 11.76 1.19
N ARG A 26 -24.30 10.73 1.83
CA ARG A 26 -24.63 10.73 3.26
C ARG A 26 -23.40 10.89 4.15
N ILE A 27 -22.32 10.17 3.85
CA ILE A 27 -21.05 10.25 4.60
C ILE A 27 -20.40 11.63 4.43
N SER A 28 -20.34 12.13 3.20
CA SER A 28 -19.81 13.45 2.90
C SER A 28 -20.61 14.55 3.59
N ALA A 29 -21.94 14.43 3.67
CA ALA A 29 -22.77 15.38 4.42
C ALA A 29 -22.50 15.35 5.94
N ALA A 30 -22.21 14.17 6.51
CA ALA A 30 -21.91 14.03 7.93
C ALA A 30 -20.50 14.54 8.30
N LEU A 31 -19.53 14.33 7.42
CA LEU A 31 -18.14 14.73 7.62
C LEU A 31 -17.87 16.20 7.22
N GLY A 32 -18.61 16.73 6.25
CA GLY A 32 -18.50 18.11 5.80
C GLY A 32 -17.16 18.42 5.17
N ASP A 33 -16.51 19.47 5.67
CA ASP A 33 -15.19 19.96 5.23
C ASP A 33 -14.03 19.00 5.51
N ALA A 34 -14.27 17.96 6.31
CA ALA A 34 -13.29 16.90 6.54
C ALA A 34 -13.01 16.07 5.29
N VAL A 35 -13.94 15.98 4.32
CA VAL A 35 -13.76 15.20 3.08
C VAL A 35 -13.10 16.07 2.04
N VAL A 36 -11.90 15.65 1.62
CA VAL A 36 -11.13 16.31 0.56
C VAL A 36 -11.56 15.82 -0.81
N ASP A 37 -11.77 14.51 -0.96
CA ASP A 37 -12.19 13.90 -2.23
C ASP A 37 -12.88 12.55 -1.98
N SER A 38 -13.72 12.11 -2.91
CA SER A 38 -14.45 10.84 -2.82
C SER A 38 -14.61 10.16 -4.17
N LEU A 39 -14.54 8.84 -4.19
CA LEU A 39 -14.71 8.03 -5.39
C LEU A 39 -15.58 6.81 -5.09
N VAL A 40 -16.60 6.59 -5.92
CA VAL A 40 -17.32 5.31 -5.96
C VAL A 40 -16.66 4.42 -7.01
N LYS A 41 -16.26 3.21 -6.62
CA LYS A 41 -15.98 2.14 -7.59
C LYS A 41 -17.25 1.27 -7.69
N PRO A 42 -17.99 1.33 -8.81
CA PRO A 42 -19.26 0.64 -8.94
C PRO A 42 -19.13 -0.86 -8.63
N HIS A 43 -20.09 -1.39 -7.86
CA HIS A 43 -20.15 -2.80 -7.44
C HIS A 43 -18.95 -3.32 -6.62
N ASP A 44 -18.02 -2.45 -6.21
CA ASP A 44 -16.88 -2.81 -5.37
C ASP A 44 -16.96 -1.99 -4.07
N ASP A 45 -16.13 -0.96 -3.92
CA ASP A 45 -16.01 -0.17 -2.71
C ASP A 45 -16.12 1.34 -2.93
N MET A 46 -16.40 2.05 -1.84
CA MET A 46 -16.33 3.49 -1.73
C MET A 46 -14.96 3.92 -1.20
N TRP A 47 -14.45 5.04 -1.69
CA TRP A 47 -13.19 5.64 -1.25
C TRP A 47 -13.43 7.07 -0.84
N ILE A 48 -12.90 7.47 0.31
CA ILE A 48 -12.89 8.86 0.77
C ILE A 48 -11.47 9.24 1.18
N ARG A 49 -11.04 10.45 0.80
CA ARG A 49 -9.86 11.10 1.36
C ARG A 49 -10.31 12.16 2.34
N VAL A 50 -9.77 12.12 3.55
CA VAL A 50 -10.09 13.05 4.62
C VAL A 50 -8.83 13.79 5.10
N THR A 51 -9.03 14.92 5.76
CA THR A 51 -7.94 15.63 6.43
C THR A 51 -7.42 14.84 7.64
N ALA A 52 -6.11 14.90 7.89
CA ALA A 52 -5.49 14.18 9.02
C ALA A 52 -6.08 14.59 10.38
N ASP A 53 -6.41 15.87 10.56
CA ASP A 53 -7.01 16.40 11.79
C ASP A 53 -8.39 15.80 12.07
N SER A 54 -9.12 15.43 11.02
CA SER A 54 -10.46 14.84 11.12
C SER A 54 -10.45 13.32 11.19
N TRP A 55 -9.28 12.68 11.28
CA TRP A 55 -9.15 11.24 11.19
C TRP A 55 -9.92 10.49 12.27
N LEU A 56 -9.79 10.88 13.54
CA LEU A 56 -10.53 10.27 14.65
C LEU A 56 -12.04 10.54 14.54
N ARG A 57 -12.42 11.80 14.27
CA ARG A 57 -13.83 12.18 14.04
C ARG A 57 -14.46 11.38 12.91
N THR A 58 -13.68 11.05 11.88
CA THR A 58 -14.12 10.20 10.76
C THR A 58 -14.49 8.80 11.24
N ALA A 59 -13.65 8.16 12.06
CA ALA A 59 -13.97 6.86 12.64
C ALA A 59 -15.24 6.88 13.51
N GLU A 60 -15.38 7.88 14.38
CA GLU A 60 -16.56 8.03 15.24
C GLU A 60 -17.84 8.20 14.41
N THR A 61 -17.77 9.07 13.39
CA THR A 61 -18.89 9.35 12.48
C THR A 61 -19.26 8.10 11.69
N LEU A 62 -18.30 7.40 11.07
CA LEU A 62 -18.56 6.18 10.31
C LEU A 62 -19.15 5.08 11.20
N LYS A 63 -18.65 4.92 12.43
CA LYS A 63 -19.23 3.98 13.39
C LYS A 63 -20.69 4.32 13.71
N SER A 64 -21.01 5.60 13.93
CA SER A 64 -22.39 6.05 14.15
C SER A 64 -23.32 5.81 12.95
N LEU A 65 -22.76 5.81 11.73
CA LEU A 65 -23.48 5.53 10.49
C LEU A 65 -23.66 4.02 10.21
N GLY A 66 -23.10 3.16 11.08
CA GLY A 66 -23.28 1.70 11.01
C GLY A 66 -22.07 0.92 10.49
N TYR A 67 -20.94 1.59 10.18
CA TYR A 67 -19.68 0.95 9.79
C TYR A 67 -18.98 0.36 11.02
N ASN A 68 -19.57 -0.72 11.54
CA ASN A 68 -19.17 -1.33 12.80
C ASN A 68 -18.11 -2.41 12.65
N TYR A 69 -17.82 -2.86 11.43
CA TYR A 69 -16.80 -3.87 11.18
C TYR A 69 -15.50 -3.21 10.74
N PHE A 70 -14.51 -3.27 11.63
CA PHE A 70 -13.16 -2.82 11.37
C PHE A 70 -12.39 -3.90 10.63
N CYS A 71 -11.83 -3.57 9.45
CA CYS A 71 -11.03 -4.51 8.67
C CYS A 71 -9.53 -4.34 8.97
N PHE A 72 -8.99 -3.15 8.71
CA PHE A 72 -7.57 -2.84 8.93
C PHE A 72 -7.33 -1.34 8.96
N VAL A 73 -6.18 -0.97 9.53
CA VAL A 73 -5.47 0.31 9.33
C VAL A 73 -4.06 -0.05 8.87
N SER A 74 -3.54 0.67 7.88
CA SER A 74 -2.18 0.55 7.39
C SER A 74 -1.70 1.88 6.82
N ALA A 75 -0.50 1.91 6.26
CA ALA A 75 0.03 3.07 5.57
C ALA A 75 0.59 2.70 4.20
N ILE A 76 0.65 3.70 3.33
CA ILE A 76 1.24 3.62 2.00
C ILE A 76 2.34 4.66 1.91
N ASP A 77 3.52 4.21 1.50
CA ASP A 77 4.62 5.07 1.04
C ASP A 77 4.57 5.14 -0.49
N TRP A 78 4.16 6.29 -1.02
CA TRP A 78 4.02 6.51 -2.46
C TRP A 78 5.33 6.81 -3.17
N MET A 79 6.44 6.92 -2.45
CA MET A 79 7.74 7.12 -3.07
C MET A 79 8.09 5.94 -3.99
N PRO A 80 8.47 6.18 -5.26
CA PRO A 80 9.00 5.12 -6.09
C PRO A 80 10.29 4.53 -5.48
N SER A 81 10.44 3.21 -5.53
CA SER A 81 11.60 2.52 -4.94
C SER A 81 12.90 2.96 -5.64
N PRO A 82 13.87 3.56 -4.93
CA PRO A 82 15.15 3.92 -5.53
C PRO A 82 16.02 2.68 -5.81
N PHE A 83 15.80 1.59 -5.09
CA PHE A 83 16.59 0.35 -5.16
C PHE A 83 16.13 -0.65 -6.23
N GLY A 84 15.18 -0.26 -7.09
CA GLY A 84 14.69 -1.10 -8.18
C GLY A 84 13.62 -2.09 -7.83
N LYS A 85 13.30 -2.92 -8.82
CA LYS A 85 12.39 -4.05 -8.71
C LYS A 85 13.22 -5.32 -8.56
N GLY A 86 12.69 -6.31 -7.83
CA GLY A 86 13.33 -7.64 -7.74
C GLY A 86 13.35 -8.40 -9.08
N GLU A 87 12.65 -7.86 -10.09
CA GLU A 87 12.59 -8.38 -11.46
C GLU A 87 13.67 -7.78 -12.37
N ASP A 88 14.41 -6.77 -11.91
CA ASP A 88 15.48 -6.16 -12.70
C ASP A 88 16.64 -7.15 -12.82
N ASP A 89 17.17 -7.33 -14.04
CA ASP A 89 18.32 -8.22 -14.27
C ASP A 89 19.56 -7.66 -13.56
N PRO A 90 20.19 -8.42 -12.64
CA PRO A 90 21.36 -7.95 -11.90
C PRO A 90 22.60 -7.75 -12.79
N THR A 91 22.60 -8.23 -14.03
CA THR A 91 23.70 -8.11 -14.98
C THR A 91 23.61 -6.89 -15.89
N GLU A 92 22.43 -6.24 -15.95
CA GLU A 92 22.22 -5.04 -16.76
C GLU A 92 22.37 -3.75 -15.92
N PRO A 93 22.79 -2.64 -16.55
CA PRO A 93 22.82 -1.34 -15.85
C PRO A 93 21.39 -0.95 -15.44
N ALA A 94 21.24 -0.49 -14.20
CA ALA A 94 19.95 -0.10 -13.66
C ALA A 94 19.28 0.96 -14.56
N PRO A 95 18.04 0.74 -15.03
CA PRO A 95 17.37 1.68 -15.91
C PRO A 95 17.09 3.00 -15.18
N GLU A 96 17.05 4.11 -15.93
CA GLU A 96 16.61 5.40 -15.39
C GLU A 96 15.12 5.30 -15.03
N ARG A 97 14.77 5.70 -13.80
CA ARG A 97 13.42 5.51 -13.25
C ARG A 97 12.69 6.83 -13.07
N ASP A 98 11.42 6.84 -13.47
CA ASP A 98 10.49 7.92 -13.15
C ASP A 98 10.21 7.92 -11.64
N MET A 99 10.74 8.93 -10.95
CA MET A 99 10.56 9.12 -9.50
C MET A 99 9.32 9.95 -9.17
N SER A 100 8.45 10.25 -10.14
CA SER A 100 7.19 10.95 -9.88
C SER A 100 6.25 10.10 -9.01
N ILE A 101 5.72 10.74 -7.97
CA ILE A 101 4.75 10.12 -7.07
C ILE A 101 3.40 10.06 -7.80
N LYS A 102 2.85 8.85 -7.93
CA LYS A 102 1.53 8.61 -8.53
C LYS A 102 0.62 8.00 -7.49
N GLN A 103 -0.20 8.84 -6.85
CA GLN A 103 -1.18 8.36 -5.89
C GLN A 103 -2.36 7.68 -6.59
N GLY A 104 -2.96 6.69 -5.92
CA GLY A 104 -4.11 5.94 -6.43
C GLY A 104 -5.43 6.71 -6.30
N TYR A 105 -6.51 5.99 -5.98
CA TYR A 105 -7.83 6.59 -5.80
C TYR A 105 -7.82 7.75 -4.80
N THR A 106 -8.63 8.77 -5.11
CA THR A 106 -8.78 10.04 -4.36
C THR A 106 -7.49 10.85 -4.16
N GLY A 107 -6.41 10.51 -4.89
CA GLY A 107 -5.15 11.23 -4.91
C GLY A 107 -4.41 11.27 -3.57
N GLY A 108 -3.49 12.22 -3.45
CA GLY A 108 -2.77 12.52 -2.21
C GLY A 108 -1.91 13.76 -2.33
N ALA A 109 -1.66 14.41 -1.20
CA ALA A 109 -0.82 15.60 -1.12
C ALA A 109 0.61 15.30 -0.62
N THR A 110 0.79 14.20 0.11
CA THR A 110 2.04 13.86 0.79
C THR A 110 2.58 12.50 0.37
N ARG A 111 3.81 12.17 0.80
CA ARG A 111 4.44 10.87 0.52
C ARG A 111 3.74 9.74 1.27
N PHE A 112 3.41 9.97 2.54
CA PHE A 112 2.79 8.99 3.40
C PHE A 112 1.29 9.20 3.51
N GLN A 113 0.52 8.14 3.26
CA GLN A 113 -0.92 8.14 3.52
C GLN A 113 -1.29 7.00 4.45
N VAL A 114 -2.14 7.27 5.44
CA VAL A 114 -2.76 6.22 6.24
C VAL A 114 -4.04 5.79 5.54
N LEU A 115 -4.23 4.48 5.42
CA LEU A 115 -5.39 3.83 4.80
C LEU A 115 -6.08 2.98 5.85
N ALA A 116 -7.39 3.13 5.96
CA ALA A 116 -8.23 2.26 6.78
C ALA A 116 -9.40 1.73 5.97
N ARG A 117 -9.95 0.60 6.38
CA ARG A 117 -11.15 0.04 5.79
C ARG A 117 -12.15 -0.35 6.85
N LEU A 118 -13.39 0.09 6.65
CA LEU A 118 -14.55 -0.28 7.45
C LEU A 118 -15.64 -0.87 6.54
N THR A 119 -16.44 -1.77 7.11
CA THR A 119 -17.56 -2.41 6.41
C THR A 119 -18.82 -2.35 7.26
N GLN A 120 -19.97 -2.29 6.59
CA GLN A 120 -21.28 -2.54 7.18
C GLN A 120 -21.63 -4.03 7.02
N PRO A 121 -21.70 -4.83 8.11
CA PRO A 121 -21.94 -6.27 8.01
C PRO A 121 -23.25 -6.68 7.31
N HIS A 122 -24.26 -5.82 7.37
CA HIS A 122 -25.62 -6.16 6.93
C HIS A 122 -25.95 -5.72 5.50
N THR A 123 -25.13 -4.86 4.90
CA THR A 123 -25.43 -4.22 3.60
C THR A 123 -24.34 -4.49 2.55
N SER A 124 -23.30 -5.27 2.89
CA SER A 124 -22.11 -5.53 2.05
C SER A 124 -21.39 -4.26 1.58
N LEU A 125 -21.64 -3.12 2.21
CA LEU A 125 -21.02 -1.85 1.87
C LEU A 125 -19.67 -1.70 2.57
N GLY A 126 -18.60 -1.60 1.79
CA GLY A 126 -17.26 -1.28 2.25
C GLY A 126 -16.88 0.16 1.94
N ILE A 127 -16.13 0.78 2.85
CA ILE A 127 -15.51 2.07 2.64
C ILE A 127 -14.02 2.02 2.98
N ASN A 128 -13.21 2.57 2.09
CA ASN A 128 -11.78 2.79 2.27
C ASN A 128 -11.57 4.29 2.59
N ILE A 129 -10.89 4.58 3.69
CA ILE A 129 -10.62 5.92 4.17
C ILE A 129 -9.13 6.17 4.04
N LYS A 130 -8.76 7.28 3.41
CA LYS A 130 -7.38 7.74 3.28
C LYS A 130 -7.18 9.06 4.00
N ALA A 131 -6.05 9.24 4.65
CA ALA A 131 -5.60 10.55 5.15
C ALA A 131 -4.14 10.80 4.74
N ASP A 132 -3.88 12.01 4.27
CA ASP A 132 -2.51 12.49 4.01
C ASP A 132 -1.82 12.76 5.34
N VAL A 133 -0.71 12.06 5.60
CA VAL A 133 0.13 12.33 6.77
C VAL A 133 1.25 13.27 6.35
N ASP A 134 1.44 14.32 7.13
CA ASP A 134 2.52 15.28 6.91
C ASP A 134 3.90 14.65 7.17
N ASP A 135 4.81 14.83 6.21
CA ASP A 135 6.13 14.19 6.22
C ASP A 135 7.03 14.71 7.35
N ALA A 136 6.77 15.90 7.90
CA ALA A 136 7.55 16.48 8.99
C ALA A 136 7.10 15.98 10.36
N THR A 137 5.78 15.84 10.56
CA THR A 137 5.20 15.42 11.85
C THR A 137 5.06 13.91 11.97
N MET A 138 4.79 13.19 10.88
CA MET A 138 4.62 11.73 10.83
C MET A 138 3.71 11.20 11.95
N SER A 139 2.60 11.89 12.22
CA SER A 139 1.69 11.58 13.31
C SER A 139 0.22 11.73 12.89
N ILE A 140 -0.65 10.89 13.43
CA ILE A 140 -2.11 10.95 13.25
C ILE A 140 -2.81 10.48 14.52
N GLN A 141 -4.10 10.81 14.71
CA GLN A 141 -4.86 10.34 15.87
C GLN A 141 -5.11 8.82 15.82
N SER A 142 -5.09 8.16 16.96
CA SER A 142 -5.40 6.73 17.10
C SER A 142 -6.91 6.48 16.96
N TRP A 143 -7.29 5.38 16.32
CA TRP A 143 -8.65 4.85 16.27
C TRP A 143 -8.95 3.85 17.39
N THR A 144 -7.99 3.53 18.27
CA THR A 144 -8.16 2.52 19.32
C THR A 144 -9.31 2.80 20.30
N SER A 145 -9.63 4.08 20.52
CA SER A 145 -10.80 4.49 21.33
C SER A 145 -12.13 4.12 20.67
N VAL A 146 -12.16 4.01 19.34
CA VAL A 146 -13.35 3.69 18.54
C VAL A 146 -13.41 2.20 18.20
N PHE A 147 -12.29 1.62 17.80
CA PHE A 147 -12.16 0.23 17.39
C PHE A 147 -11.00 -0.44 18.14
N ALA A 148 -11.32 -1.32 19.09
CA ALA A 148 -10.30 -2.04 19.86
C ALA A 148 -9.34 -2.85 18.97
N GLY A 149 -9.83 -3.36 17.83
CA GLY A 149 -9.01 -4.08 16.85
C GLY A 149 -7.91 -3.22 16.21
N ALA A 150 -8.04 -1.90 16.21
CA ALA A 150 -7.04 -0.99 15.63
C ALA A 150 -5.69 -1.04 16.37
N ASN A 151 -5.66 -1.52 17.63
CA ASN A 151 -4.44 -1.53 18.44
C ASN A 151 -3.28 -2.28 17.76
N TRP A 152 -3.54 -3.48 17.24
CA TRP A 152 -2.51 -4.28 16.58
C TRP A 152 -2.06 -3.66 15.26
N HIS A 153 -3.00 -3.14 14.47
CA HIS A 153 -2.73 -2.52 13.18
C HIS A 153 -1.96 -1.21 13.28
N GLU A 154 -2.27 -0.38 14.28
CA GLU A 154 -1.57 0.87 14.53
C GLU A 154 -0.14 0.63 15.02
N ARG A 155 0.07 -0.40 15.86
CA ARG A 155 1.41 -0.83 16.28
C ARG A 155 2.25 -1.32 15.11
N GLU A 156 1.67 -2.16 14.25
CA GLU A 156 2.32 -2.63 13.02
C GLU A 156 2.67 -1.47 12.09
N THR A 157 1.74 -0.54 11.88
CA THR A 157 1.95 0.62 11.01
C THR A 157 3.03 1.54 11.56
N TRP A 158 3.04 1.78 12.86
CA TRP A 158 4.10 2.52 13.54
C TRP A 158 5.46 1.82 13.42
N GLU A 159 5.51 0.51 13.63
CA GLU A 159 6.77 -0.25 13.56
C GLU A 159 7.33 -0.35 12.14
N MET A 160 6.45 -0.47 11.13
CA MET A 160 6.85 -0.67 9.73
C MET A 160 7.07 0.62 8.94
N PHE A 161 6.30 1.67 9.23
CA PHE A 161 6.32 2.95 8.52
C PHE A 161 6.72 4.13 9.40
N GLY A 162 6.77 3.99 10.72
CA GLY A 162 7.16 5.06 11.64
C GLY A 162 6.14 6.17 11.80
N ILE A 163 4.86 5.91 11.50
CA ILE A 163 3.76 6.86 11.72
C ILE A 163 3.30 6.70 13.16
N VAL A 164 3.34 7.78 13.94
CA VAL A 164 2.94 7.79 15.35
C VAL A 164 1.44 7.95 15.47
N PHE A 165 0.79 7.10 16.27
CA PHE A 165 -0.63 7.20 16.56
C PHE A 165 -0.85 7.87 17.92
N ALA A 166 -1.21 9.16 17.91
CA ALA A 166 -1.47 9.93 19.11
C ALA A 166 -2.72 9.40 19.84
N GLY A 167 -2.59 9.17 21.15
CA GLY A 167 -3.66 8.58 21.97
C GLY A 167 -3.69 7.05 21.99
N HIS A 168 -2.75 6.36 21.32
CA HIS A 168 -2.65 4.90 21.38
C HIS A 168 -2.17 4.43 22.79
N PRO A 169 -2.80 3.42 23.41
CA PRO A 169 -2.51 3.04 24.80
C PRO A 169 -1.18 2.29 25.01
N ASP A 170 -0.69 1.53 24.03
CA ASP A 170 0.54 0.72 24.12
C ASP A 170 1.29 0.66 22.79
N LEU A 171 1.93 1.75 22.39
CA LEU A 171 2.64 1.83 21.10
C LEU A 171 4.06 1.28 21.26
N ARG A 172 4.22 -0.03 21.05
CA ARG A 172 5.51 -0.74 21.13
C ARG A 172 5.68 -1.76 20.01
N LYS A 173 6.95 -2.07 19.73
CA LYS A 173 7.39 -3.04 18.72
C LYS A 173 6.74 -4.39 18.95
N MET A 174 6.48 -5.10 17.87
CA MET A 174 5.72 -6.35 17.88
C MET A 174 6.42 -7.43 17.09
N TYR A 175 6.93 -7.09 15.90
CA TYR A 175 7.60 -8.03 15.01
C TYR A 175 9.12 -7.89 15.04
N LEU A 176 9.62 -6.67 15.15
CA LEU A 176 11.04 -6.38 15.05
C LEU A 176 11.71 -6.53 16.42
N PRO A 177 12.98 -6.96 16.44
CA PRO A 177 13.79 -6.91 17.64
C PRO A 177 13.80 -5.50 18.26
N THR A 178 13.89 -5.43 19.59
CA THR A 178 13.88 -4.17 20.33
C THR A 178 14.98 -3.21 19.84
N ASP A 179 16.15 -3.75 19.48
CA ASP A 179 17.30 -2.99 19.01
C ASP A 179 17.30 -2.71 17.50
N PHE A 180 16.26 -3.14 16.77
CA PHE A 180 16.18 -2.88 15.32
C PHE A 180 16.01 -1.38 15.03
N GLU A 181 16.87 -0.82 14.19
CA GLU A 181 16.79 0.59 13.79
C GLU A 181 16.23 0.72 12.37
N GLY A 182 15.19 1.55 12.21
CA GLY A 182 14.57 1.85 10.92
C GLY A 182 13.19 1.24 10.72
N TYR A 183 12.67 1.40 9.49
CA TYR A 183 11.27 1.15 9.14
C TYR A 183 11.21 0.32 7.85
N PRO A 184 11.11 -1.02 7.94
CA PRO A 184 11.32 -1.93 6.81
C PRO A 184 10.43 -1.72 5.59
N LEU A 185 9.21 -1.21 5.76
CA LEU A 185 8.27 -1.01 4.65
C LEU A 185 8.40 0.35 3.97
N ARG A 186 9.24 1.26 4.49
CA ARG A 186 9.56 2.50 3.78
C ARG A 186 10.43 2.20 2.57
N LYS A 187 10.21 2.93 1.49
CA LYS A 187 10.88 2.71 0.20
C LYS A 187 12.34 3.13 0.20
N ASP A 188 12.71 4.03 1.10
CA ASP A 188 14.07 4.47 1.37
C ASP A 188 14.87 3.51 2.27
N PHE A 189 14.22 2.54 2.92
CA PHE A 189 14.92 1.58 3.76
C PHE A 189 15.66 0.53 2.91
N PRO A 190 17.00 0.41 3.03
CA PRO A 190 17.77 -0.56 2.28
C PRO A 190 17.60 -1.96 2.89
N LEU A 191 16.66 -2.73 2.34
CA LEU A 191 16.53 -4.14 2.70
C LEU A 191 17.73 -4.91 2.12
N LEU A 192 18.64 -5.37 2.97
CA LEU A 192 19.74 -6.26 2.58
C LEU A 192 19.25 -7.52 1.85
N ALA A 193 17.99 -7.94 2.06
CA ALA A 193 17.35 -9.04 1.33
C ALA A 193 17.11 -8.75 -0.17
N ARG A 194 17.12 -7.47 -0.60
CA ARG A 194 17.08 -7.09 -2.02
C ARG A 194 18.45 -7.14 -2.68
N ILE A 195 19.52 -7.27 -1.89
CA ILE A 195 20.87 -7.47 -2.40
C ILE A 195 21.02 -8.98 -2.50
N VAL A 196 21.00 -9.49 -3.73
CA VAL A 196 21.38 -10.88 -4.01
C VAL A 196 22.80 -11.05 -3.50
N LYS A 197 22.97 -11.72 -2.36
CA LYS A 197 24.29 -12.16 -1.94
C LYS A 197 24.66 -13.34 -2.85
N PRO A 198 25.80 -13.29 -3.57
CA PRO A 198 26.27 -14.45 -4.29
C PRO A 198 26.43 -15.61 -3.31
N TRP A 199 26.00 -16.80 -3.74
CA TRP A 199 26.04 -17.98 -2.89
C TRP A 199 27.51 -18.23 -2.48
N PRO A 200 27.82 -18.38 -1.18
CA PRO A 200 29.20 -18.33 -0.70
C PRO A 200 29.99 -19.63 -0.92
N GLY A 201 29.36 -20.68 -1.42
CA GLY A 201 30.04 -21.93 -1.72
C GLY A 201 30.63 -21.97 -3.12
N ILE A 202 31.73 -22.71 -3.26
CA ILE A 202 32.25 -23.15 -4.55
C ILE A 202 31.13 -23.92 -5.24
N VAL A 203 30.66 -23.42 -6.38
CA VAL A 203 29.81 -24.20 -7.27
C VAL A 203 30.75 -25.17 -7.97
N ASP A 204 30.84 -26.39 -7.44
CA ASP A 204 31.42 -27.50 -8.18
C ASP A 204 30.47 -27.82 -9.33
N VAL A 205 30.67 -27.12 -10.46
CA VAL A 205 30.07 -27.51 -11.73
C VAL A 205 30.85 -28.74 -12.17
N GLU A 206 30.41 -29.93 -11.76
CA GLU A 206 30.88 -31.15 -12.41
C GLU A 206 30.58 -31.01 -13.90
N PRO A 207 31.57 -31.22 -14.78
CA PRO A 207 31.31 -31.22 -16.21
C PRO A 207 30.24 -32.26 -16.51
N MET A 208 29.28 -31.88 -17.36
CA MET A 208 28.27 -32.81 -17.85
C MET A 208 28.99 -34.06 -18.40
N PRO A 209 28.59 -35.29 -18.01
CA PRO A 209 29.20 -36.49 -18.56
C PRO A 209 29.01 -36.49 -20.08
N GLY A 210 30.08 -36.22 -20.83
CA GLY A 210 30.05 -36.17 -22.30
C GLY A 210 30.94 -35.12 -22.96
N ASP A 211 31.43 -34.11 -22.24
CA ASP A 211 32.47 -33.20 -22.77
C ASP A 211 33.87 -33.79 -22.53
N ASP A 212 34.13 -34.94 -23.18
CA ASP A 212 35.50 -35.37 -23.41
C ASP A 212 36.08 -34.50 -24.54
N GLU A 213 37.18 -33.84 -24.20
CA GLU A 213 37.99 -32.97 -25.04
C GLU A 213 38.29 -33.63 -26.40
N GLN A 214 37.80 -33.01 -27.48
CA GLN A 214 38.46 -33.13 -28.78
C GLN A 214 39.76 -32.32 -28.73
N GLU A 215 40.82 -32.92 -28.17
CA GLU A 215 42.18 -32.45 -28.45
C GLU A 215 42.69 -33.13 -29.73
N GLU A 216 42.59 -32.38 -30.84
CA GLU A 216 43.45 -32.58 -32.00
C GLU A 216 44.92 -32.39 -31.58
N GLY A 217 45.75 -33.42 -31.80
CA GLY A 217 47.19 -33.33 -31.65
C GLY A 217 47.90 -34.24 -32.63
N GLY A 218 48.15 -33.76 -33.85
CA GLY A 218 49.00 -34.45 -34.82
C GLY A 218 50.48 -34.41 -34.43
N ALA A 219 51.21 -35.52 -34.66
CA ALA A 219 52.63 -35.53 -35.03
C ALA A 219 53.11 -36.95 -35.39
N SER A 220 53.19 -37.21 -36.69
CA SER A 220 54.35 -37.76 -37.44
C SER A 220 53.99 -38.80 -38.49
#